data_AF-A0A2I1FN21-F1
#
_entry.id   AF-A0A2I1FN21-F1
#
_cell.length_a   1.000
_cell.length_b   1.000
_cell.length_c   1.000
_cell.angle_alpha   90.00
_cell.angle_beta   90.00
_cell.angle_gamma   90.00
#
_symmetry.space_group_name_H-M   'P 1'
#
loop_
_entity.id
_entity.type
_entity.pdbx_description
1 polymer ?
#
loop_
_entity_poly.entity_id
_entity_poly.type
_entity_poly.pdbx_seq_one_letter_code
_entity_poly.pdbx_strand_id
1 'polypeptide(L)' 'GNHRKSLVENLDGSLKRLNMSYVDILYVHVYEYRTPIEEFMRSLDDVVRSGKVLYVAVSDIPSWALSRAN' A
#
# COMPACT_ATOMS: atom_id res chain seq x y z
N GLY A 1 -9.53 3.61 0.93
CA GLY A 1 -8.88 4.74 0.24
C GLY A 1 -7.38 4.61 0.40
N ASN A 2 -6.59 5.38 -0.33
CA ASN A 2 -5.13 5.23 -0.34
C ASN A 2 -4.41 6.06 0.73
N HIS A 3 -5.13 6.85 1.51
CA HIS A 3 -4.57 7.53 2.68
C HIS A 3 -4.10 6.53 3.75
N ARG A 4 -3.05 6.92 4.48
CA ARG A 4 -2.28 6.04 5.38
C ARG A 4 -3.13 5.23 6.36
N LYS A 5 -4.11 5.87 7.02
CA LYS A 5 -4.97 5.22 8.01
C LYS A 5 -5.72 4.03 7.40
N SER A 6 -6.38 4.26 6.26
CA SER A 6 -7.16 3.22 5.59
C SER A 6 -6.27 2.07 5.12
N LEU A 7 -5.03 2.34 4.70
CA LEU A 7 -4.10 1.27 4.32
C LEU A 7 -3.78 0.36 5.51
N VAL A 8 -3.41 0.93 6.65
CA VAL A 8 -3.04 0.17 7.86
C VAL A 8 -4.22 -0.66 8.38
N GLU A 9 -5.40 -0.05 8.50
CA GLU A 9 -6.60 -0.73 8.98
C GLU A 9 -7.03 -1.88 8.05
N ASN A 10 -6.94 -1.68 6.73
CA ASN A 10 -7.29 -2.72 5.76
C ASN A 10 -6.26 -3.87 5.75
N LEU A 11 -4.97 -3.56 5.87
CA LEU A 11 -3.92 -4.57 5.95
C LEU A 11 -4.10 -5.43 7.20
N ASP A 12 -4.28 -4.82 8.37
CA ASP A 12 -4.48 -5.53 9.64
C ASP A 12 -5.75 -6.39 9.61
N GLY A 13 -6.84 -5.87 9.04
CA GLY A 13 -8.05 -6.64 8.82
C GLY A 13 -7.83 -7.83 7.88
N SER A 14 -7.01 -7.67 6.84
CA SER A 14 -6.70 -8.74 5.88
C SER A 14 -5.84 -9.83 6.51
N LEU A 15 -4.78 -9.46 7.21
CA LEU A 15 -3.92 -10.39 7.95
C LEU A 15 -4.71 -11.21 8.97
N LYS A 16 -5.63 -10.56 9.70
CA LYS A 16 -6.53 -11.24 10.64
C LYS A 16 -7.44 -12.25 9.95
N ARG A 17 -8.02 -11.92 8.79
CA ARG A 17 -8.89 -12.84 8.03
C ARG A 17 -8.11 -14.02 7.43
N LEU A 18 -6.87 -13.78 7.03
CA LEU A 18 -5.99 -14.80 6.46
C LEU A 18 -5.29 -15.66 7.53
N ASN A 19 -5.37 -15.25 8.81
CA ASN A 19 -4.60 -15.85 9.90
C ASN A 19 -3.08 -15.86 9.61
N MET A 20 -2.57 -14.72 9.13
CA MET A 20 -1.17 -14.54 8.75
C MET A 20 -0.56 -13.35 9.49
N SER A 21 0.76 -13.37 9.67
CA SER A 21 1.54 -12.26 10.24
C SER A 21 2.04 -11.27 9.18
N TYR A 22 2.15 -11.70 7.92
CA TYR A 22 2.57 -10.89 6.79
C TYR A 22 1.96 -11.41 5.47
N VAL A 23 2.08 -10.61 4.42
CA VAL A 23 1.84 -11.02 3.02
C VAL A 23 3.08 -10.80 2.17
N ASP A 24 3.30 -11.66 1.19
CA ASP A 24 4.40 -11.46 0.25
C ASP A 24 4.18 -10.21 -0.60
N ILE A 25 2.95 -10.01 -1.10
CA ILE A 25 2.62 -8.91 -2.01
C ILE A 25 1.42 -8.12 -1.47
N LEU A 26 1.61 -6.83 -1.25
CA LEU A 26 0.53 -5.86 -1.10
C LEU A 26 0.27 -5.19 -2.46
N TYR A 27 -0.95 -5.37 -2.95
CA TYR A 27 -1.37 -4.84 -4.26
C TYR A 27 -2.21 -3.57 -4.09
N VAL A 28 -1.75 -2.44 -4.60
CA VAL A 28 -2.53 -1.20 -4.63
C VAL A 28 -3.44 -1.23 -5.85
N HIS A 29 -4.75 -1.25 -5.60
CA HIS A 29 -5.74 -1.58 -6.61
C HIS A 29 -6.09 -0.43 -7.56
N VAL A 30 -5.98 0.83 -7.13
CA VAL A 30 -6.29 2.00 -7.96
C VAL A 30 -5.54 3.22 -7.49
N TYR A 31 -5.12 4.10 -8.40
CA TYR A 31 -4.57 5.40 -8.02
C TYR A 31 -5.65 6.37 -7.55
N GLU A 32 -5.40 7.03 -6.41
CA GLU A 32 -6.29 8.04 -5.85
C GLU A 32 -5.63 9.42 -5.93
N TYR A 33 -6.35 10.39 -6.49
CA TYR A 33 -5.85 11.76 -6.72
C TYR A 33 -5.91 12.68 -5.49
N ARG A 34 -6.51 12.21 -4.39
CA ARG A 34 -6.75 13.03 -3.17
C ARG A 34 -5.61 12.92 -2.15
N THR A 35 -4.79 11.87 -2.24
CA THR A 35 -3.64 11.67 -1.35
C THR A 35 -2.37 12.08 -2.09
N PRO A 36 -1.53 12.98 -1.52
CA PRO A 36 -0.23 13.30 -2.10
C PRO A 36 0.61 12.03 -2.29
N ILE A 37 1.36 11.98 -3.39
CA ILE A 37 2.16 10.80 -3.72
C ILE A 37 3.20 10.50 -2.64
N GLU A 38 3.73 11.52 -1.97
CA GLU A 38 4.70 11.39 -0.89
C GLU A 38 4.09 10.73 0.35
N GLU A 39 2.85 11.09 0.72
CA GLU A 39 2.13 10.43 1.82
C GLU A 39 1.85 8.97 1.47
N PHE A 40 1.40 8.73 0.25
CA PHE A 40 1.12 7.40 -0.26
C PHE A 40 2.37 6.51 -0.24
N MET A 41 3.47 6.96 -0.83
CA MET A 41 4.74 6.22 -0.85
C MET A 41 5.30 5.98 0.56
N ARG A 42 5.21 6.97 1.45
CA ARG A 42 5.64 6.80 2.84
C ARG A 42 4.80 5.77 3.58
N SER A 43 3.50 5.71 3.32
CA SER A 43 2.63 4.69 3.93
C SER A 43 2.97 3.27 3.47
N LEU A 44 3.39 3.10 2.22
CA LEU A 44 3.84 1.82 1.66
C LEU A 44 5.20 1.42 2.26
N ASP A 45 6.15 2.34 2.37
CA ASP A 45 7.44 2.10 3.04
C ASP A 45 7.25 1.66 4.49
N ASP A 46 6.38 2.34 5.24
CA ASP A 46 6.14 2.02 6.65
C ASP A 46 5.59 0.60 6.86
N VAL A 47 4.72 0.10 5.98
CA VAL A 47 4.21 -1.27 6.10
C VAL A 47 5.23 -2.33 5.69
N VAL A 48 6.11 -2.03 4.73
CA VAL A 48 7.26 -2.89 4.41
C VAL A 48 8.23 -2.95 5.59
N ARG A 49 8.59 -1.78 6.16
CA ARG A 49 9.46 -1.69 7.34
C ARG A 49 8.88 -2.38 8.58
N SER A 50 7.55 -2.45 8.69
CA SER A 50 6.89 -3.18 9.77
C SER A 50 7.00 -4.71 9.65
N GLY A 51 7.45 -5.23 8.52
CA GLY A 51 7.54 -6.66 8.23
C GLY A 51 6.20 -7.32 7.87
N LYS A 52 5.12 -6.54 7.77
CA LYS A 52 3.79 -7.04 7.38
C LYS A 52 3.65 -7.27 5.87
N VAL A 53 4.55 -6.71 5.07
CA VAL A 53 4.55 -6.79 3.60
C VAL A 53 6.00 -6.97 3.12
N LEU A 54 6.24 -7.88 2.17
CA LEU A 54 7.57 -8.04 1.56
C LEU A 54 7.73 -7.20 0.29
N TYR A 55 6.72 -7.17 -0.57
CA TYR A 55 6.74 -6.49 -1.86
C TYR A 55 5.47 -5.67 -2.07
N VAL A 56 5.61 -4.54 -2.77
CA VAL A 56 4.51 -3.70 -3.19
C VAL A 56 4.33 -3.83 -4.69
N ALA A 57 3.07 -3.96 -5.13
CA ALA A 57 2.69 -3.96 -6.52
C ALA A 57 1.49 -3.03 -6.73
N VAL A 58 1.25 -2.64 -7.98
CA VAL A 58 0.24 -1.64 -8.33
C VAL A 58 -0.60 -2.11 -9.52
N SER A 59 -1.86 -1.72 -9.55
CA SER A 59 -2.75 -1.83 -10.71
C SER A 59 -3.54 -0.55 -10.89
N ASP A 60 -3.91 -0.29 -12.14
CA ASP A 60 -4.74 0.85 -12.52
C ASP A 60 -4.16 2.18 -12.02
N ILE A 61 -2.82 2.28 -12.05
CA ILE A 61 -2.07 3.51 -11.75
C ILE A 61 -1.61 4.15 -13.06
N PRO A 62 -1.90 5.45 -13.28
CA PRO A 62 -1.40 6.18 -14.44
C PRO A 62 0.13 6.14 -14.52
N SER A 63 0.68 5.99 -15.73
CA SER A 63 2.12 5.89 -15.96
C SER A 63 2.92 7.07 -15.39
N TRP A 64 2.39 8.30 -15.46
CA TRP A 64 3.03 9.48 -14.91
C TRP A 64 3.11 9.43 -13.37
N ALA A 65 2.11 8.84 -12.69
CA ALA A 65 2.13 8.72 -11.25
C ALA A 65 3.14 7.64 -10.84
N LEU A 66 3.16 6.51 -11.56
CA LEU A 66 4.15 5.45 -11.36
C LEU A 66 5.59 5.96 -11.55
N SER A 67 5.83 6.81 -12.55
CA SER A 67 7.17 7.40 -12.78
C SER A 67 7.67 8.29 -11.64
N ARG A 68 6.77 8.78 -10.78
CA ARG A 68 7.07 9.61 -9.60
C ARG A 68 7.13 8.80 -8.30
N ALA A 69 6.84 7.49 -8.36
CA ALA A 69 6.76 6.58 -7.22
C ALA A 69 8.08 5.79 -7.03
N ASN A 70 9.23 6.42 -7.28
CA ASN A 70 10.56 5.82 -7.20
C ASN A 70 11.46 6.60 -6.25
#